data_AF-A0A4U0S3Z8-F1
#
_entry.id   AF-A0A4U0S3Z8-F1
#
_cell.length_a   1.000
_cell.length_b   1.000
_cell.length_c   1.000
_cell.angle_alpha   90.00
_cell.angle_beta   90.00
_cell.angle_gamma   90.00
#
_symmetry.space_group_name_H-M   'P 1'
#
loop_
_entity.id
_entity.type
_entity.pdbx_description
1 polymer ?
#
loop_
_entity_poly.entity_id
_entity_poly.type
_entity_poly.pdbx_seq_one_letter_code
_entity_poly.pdbx_strand_id
1 'polypeptide(L)'
;MEVSKEAPANLRQLMSEVEHMALLRTDLAALDAMAHGALFTGIGADSSVRHTVPVGERPKVTNPGPQYPNVLVPKLMCFTGAVKLANRYGNCEPATCACDICDGRGLDRFDSPDGATRLESEDHNILTWREWASEMATYRPGADRQRWWRDKCAASVERYALENQRIGVSSRAGFTPPPPLKAWATLPIASPEQSPTVSEPTAGEAMPPEDKF
;
A
#
# COMPACT_ATOMS: atom_id res chain seq x y z
N MET A 1 -8.20 16.30 10.71
CA MET A 1 -8.73 14.93 10.52
C MET A 1 -9.42 14.77 9.15
N GLU A 2 -9.96 15.84 8.59
CA GLU A 2 -10.61 15.91 7.26
C GLU A 2 -9.65 15.65 6.10
N VAL A 3 -8.43 16.21 6.16
CA VAL A 3 -7.34 16.03 5.16
C VAL A 3 -7.00 14.56 4.88
N SER A 4 -7.18 13.64 5.84
CA SER A 4 -6.84 12.23 5.64
C SER A 4 -7.77 11.47 4.67
N LYS A 5 -9.01 11.95 4.49
CA LYS A 5 -9.99 11.32 3.61
C LYS A 5 -9.77 11.66 2.15
N GLU A 6 -9.33 12.89 1.89
CA GLU A 6 -9.10 13.41 0.54
C GLU A 6 -7.70 13.08 0.01
N ALA A 7 -6.74 12.79 0.91
CA ALA A 7 -5.36 12.51 0.53
C ALA A 7 -5.20 11.47 -0.61
N PRO A 8 -5.93 10.34 -0.64
CA PRO A 8 -5.89 9.42 -1.79
C PRO A 8 -6.32 10.04 -3.12
N ALA A 9 -7.40 10.84 -3.13
CA ALA A 9 -7.89 11.48 -4.36
C ALA A 9 -6.90 12.55 -4.84
N ASN A 10 -6.41 13.38 -3.92
CA ASN A 10 -5.45 14.44 -4.23
C ASN A 10 -4.12 13.86 -4.72
N LEU A 11 -3.66 12.74 -4.15
CA LEU A 11 -2.47 12.05 -4.63
C LEU A 11 -2.66 11.53 -6.06
N ARG A 12 -3.79 10.89 -6.37
CA ARG A 12 -4.08 10.44 -7.74
C ARG A 12 -4.15 11.61 -8.73
N GLN A 13 -4.69 12.75 -8.33
CA GLN A 13 -4.69 13.96 -9.15
C GLN A 13 -3.27 14.43 -9.45
N LEU A 14 -2.42 14.56 -8.42
CA LEU A 14 -1.01 14.93 -8.60
C LEU A 14 -0.28 13.99 -9.56
N MET A 15 -0.57 12.69 -9.48
CA MET A 15 0.01 11.69 -10.37
C MET A 15 -0.47 11.79 -11.82
N SER A 16 -1.70 12.26 -12.04
CA SER A 16 -2.20 12.51 -13.40
C SER A 16 -1.64 13.80 -14.01
N GLU A 17 -1.23 14.75 -13.18
CA GLU A 17 -0.73 16.06 -13.62
C GLU A 17 0.80 16.10 -13.76
N VAL A 18 1.52 15.22 -13.06
CA VAL A 18 2.98 15.19 -13.04
C VAL A 18 3.50 13.89 -13.63
N GLU A 19 4.03 13.97 -14.85
CA GLU A 19 4.69 12.86 -15.50
C GLU A 19 5.92 12.39 -14.72
N HIS A 20 6.21 11.09 -14.81
CA HIS A 20 7.39 10.46 -14.21
C HIS A 20 7.52 10.63 -12.68
N MET A 21 6.41 10.85 -11.98
CA MET A 21 6.40 10.97 -10.53
C MET A 21 6.78 9.64 -9.84
N ALA A 22 7.55 9.74 -8.76
CA ALA A 22 7.85 8.63 -7.87
C ALA A 22 7.37 8.92 -6.44
N LEU A 23 6.84 7.90 -5.76
CA LEU A 23 6.36 8.00 -4.38
C LEU A 23 7.20 7.12 -3.45
N LEU A 24 8.00 7.74 -2.59
CA LEU A 24 8.95 7.05 -1.70
C LEU A 24 8.58 7.22 -0.23
N ARG A 25 9.09 6.30 0.59
CA ARG A 25 8.89 6.28 2.06
C ARG A 25 7.42 6.37 2.46
N THR A 26 6.60 5.56 1.80
CA THR A 26 5.17 5.53 2.03
C THR A 26 4.72 4.15 2.52
N ASP A 27 3.44 4.00 2.80
CA ASP A 27 2.79 2.75 3.14
C ASP A 27 2.20 2.09 1.87
N LEU A 28 1.03 1.45 1.99
CA LEU A 28 0.33 0.85 0.85
C LEU A 28 -0.11 1.87 -0.21
N ALA A 29 -0.02 3.18 0.05
CA ALA A 29 -0.19 4.20 -0.98
C ALA A 29 0.81 4.05 -2.14
N ALA A 30 1.96 3.38 -1.93
CA ALA A 30 2.87 2.99 -3.01
C ALA A 30 2.19 2.12 -4.07
N LEU A 31 1.28 1.21 -3.67
CA LEU A 31 0.59 0.32 -4.60
C LEU A 31 -0.55 1.06 -5.31
N ASP A 32 -1.25 1.97 -4.62
CA ASP A 32 -2.20 2.88 -5.27
C ASP A 32 -1.48 3.71 -6.35
N ALA A 33 -0.35 4.33 -5.98
CA ALA A 33 0.45 5.10 -6.92
C ALA A 33 0.93 4.26 -8.12
N MET A 34 1.49 3.06 -7.90
CA MET A 34 1.89 2.19 -9.02
C MET A 34 0.72 1.80 -9.92
N ALA A 35 -0.47 1.55 -9.36
CA ALA A 35 -1.67 1.25 -10.13
C ALA A 35 -2.11 2.45 -11.00
N HIS A 36 -1.81 3.67 -10.56
CA HIS A 36 -2.14 4.93 -11.23
C HIS A 36 -0.97 5.54 -12.03
N GLY A 37 0.09 4.78 -12.28
CA GLY A 37 1.13 5.16 -13.26
C GLY A 37 2.35 5.89 -12.70
N ALA A 38 2.63 5.80 -11.40
CA ALA A 38 3.93 6.22 -10.88
C ALA A 38 5.08 5.52 -11.63
N LEU A 39 6.18 6.24 -11.84
CA LEU A 39 7.39 5.70 -12.47
C LEU A 39 8.01 4.59 -11.60
N PHE A 40 8.11 4.84 -10.29
CA PHE A 40 8.49 3.86 -9.28
C PHE A 40 7.96 4.29 -7.91
N THR A 41 7.86 3.34 -6.98
CA THR A 41 7.45 3.63 -5.60
C THR A 41 8.29 2.86 -4.59
N GLY A 42 8.23 3.29 -3.32
CA GLY A 42 8.97 2.68 -2.23
C GLY A 42 8.14 2.61 -0.96
N ILE A 43 7.90 1.38 -0.48
CA ILE A 43 7.27 1.11 0.82
C ILE A 43 8.34 1.09 1.90
N GLY A 44 8.15 1.86 2.98
CA GLY A 44 9.05 1.86 4.11
C GLY A 44 9.07 0.51 4.85
N ALA A 45 10.26 0.01 5.21
CA ALA A 45 10.43 -1.26 5.94
C ALA A 45 9.86 -1.20 7.37
N ASP A 46 9.97 -0.05 8.04
CA ASP A 46 9.41 0.19 9.37
C ASP A 46 8.38 1.33 9.42
N SER A 47 7.69 1.47 10.54
CA SER A 47 6.66 2.50 10.70
C SER A 47 7.20 3.93 10.68
N SER A 48 8.47 4.17 11.02
CA SER A 48 9.03 5.54 11.03
C SER A 48 9.21 6.10 9.61
N VAL A 49 9.38 5.21 8.63
CA VAL A 49 9.55 5.55 7.21
C VAL A 49 8.31 5.28 6.35
N ARG A 50 7.16 4.98 6.98
CA ARG A 50 5.86 4.82 6.31
C ARG A 50 4.87 5.96 6.57
N HIS A 51 5.23 6.91 7.41
CA HIS A 51 4.36 8.03 7.76
C HIS A 51 4.88 9.35 7.17
N THR A 52 3.99 10.10 6.53
CA THR A 52 4.23 11.49 6.16
C THR A 52 3.95 12.39 7.36
N VAL A 53 4.91 13.24 7.70
CA VAL A 53 4.71 14.31 8.68
C VAL A 53 4.33 15.57 7.90
N PRO A 54 3.16 16.17 8.12
CA PRO A 54 2.78 17.42 7.46
C PRO A 54 3.83 18.51 7.67
N VAL A 55 3.98 19.40 6.67
CA VAL A 55 4.92 20.52 6.76
C VAL A 55 4.56 21.39 7.97
N GLY A 56 5.55 21.70 8.80
CA GLY A 56 5.37 22.48 10.03
C GLY A 56 4.91 21.66 11.25
N GLU A 57 4.59 20.38 11.09
CA GLU A 57 4.31 19.49 12.21
C GLU A 57 5.57 18.75 12.68
N ARG A 58 5.60 18.41 13.97
CA ARG A 58 6.66 17.56 14.52
C ARG A 58 6.28 16.08 14.35
N PRO A 59 7.23 15.20 14.03
CA PRO A 59 7.00 13.76 14.08
C PRO A 59 6.47 13.37 15.47
N LYS A 60 5.43 12.53 15.51
CA LYS A 60 5.02 11.91 16.76
C LYS A 60 6.08 10.89 17.14
N VAL A 61 6.86 11.21 18.17
CA VAL A 61 7.87 10.30 18.72
C VAL A 61 7.17 9.39 19.72
N THR A 62 7.37 8.09 19.60
CA THR A 62 6.91 7.13 20.62
C THR A 62 7.66 7.41 21.94
N ASN A 63 6.97 7.34 23.07
CA ASN A 63 7.58 7.48 24.39
C ASN A 63 8.74 6.49 24.59
N PRO A 64 9.74 6.82 25.44
CA PRO A 64 10.82 5.90 25.77
C PRO A 64 10.24 4.60 26.34
N GLY A 65 10.47 3.49 25.65
CA GLY A 65 9.91 2.18 25.97
C GLY A 65 10.20 1.16 24.87
N PRO A 66 9.88 -0.14 25.11
CA PRO A 66 10.11 -1.20 24.15
C PRO A 66 9.42 -0.90 22.82
N GLN A 67 10.14 -1.06 21.71
CA GLN A 67 9.62 -0.80 20.36
C GLN A 67 9.20 -2.12 19.72
N TYR A 68 7.89 -2.34 19.62
CA TYR A 68 7.33 -3.52 18.97
C TYR A 68 7.09 -3.24 17.47
N PRO A 69 7.22 -4.26 16.61
CA PRO A 69 7.01 -4.07 15.18
C PRO A 69 5.55 -3.78 14.82
N ASN A 70 5.37 -3.25 13.62
CA ASN A 70 4.06 -3.14 12.98
C ASN A 70 3.95 -4.21 11.90
N VAL A 71 2.95 -5.08 12.04
CA VAL A 71 2.73 -6.27 11.21
C VAL A 71 1.63 -5.99 10.21
N LEU A 72 1.89 -6.25 8.93
CA LEU A 72 0.90 -6.20 7.86
C LEU A 72 -0.01 -7.41 7.97
N VAL A 73 -1.30 -7.18 8.19
CA VAL A 73 -2.34 -8.23 8.18
C VAL A 73 -2.88 -8.35 6.74
N PRO A 74 -2.53 -9.38 5.97
CA PRO A 74 -2.74 -9.37 4.51
C PRO A 74 -4.20 -9.19 4.11
N LYS A 75 -5.11 -9.95 4.73
CA LYS A 75 -6.55 -9.91 4.42
C LYS A 75 -7.21 -8.57 4.77
N LEU A 76 -6.63 -7.82 5.71
CA LEU A 76 -7.14 -6.51 6.16
C LEU A 76 -6.37 -5.32 5.55
N MET A 77 -5.31 -5.58 4.79
CA MET A 77 -4.47 -4.57 4.14
C MET A 77 -4.11 -3.42 5.10
N CYS A 78 -3.71 -3.75 6.33
CA CYS A 78 -3.31 -2.76 7.32
C CYS A 78 -2.11 -3.21 8.13
N PHE A 79 -1.25 -2.23 8.47
CA PHE A 79 -0.22 -2.41 9.47
C PHE A 79 -0.84 -2.25 10.86
N THR A 80 -0.63 -3.23 11.72
CA THR A 80 -1.09 -3.22 13.11
C THR A 80 0.08 -3.50 14.04
N GLY A 81 0.22 -2.70 15.10
CA GLY A 81 1.25 -2.94 16.12
C GLY A 81 1.11 -4.32 16.75
N ALA A 82 2.22 -5.05 16.90
CA ALA A 82 2.18 -6.47 17.27
C ALA A 82 1.50 -6.74 18.62
N VAL A 83 1.74 -5.93 19.65
CA VAL A 83 1.05 -6.04 20.96
C VAL A 83 -0.47 -5.90 20.80
N LYS A 84 -0.92 -5.01 19.91
CA LYS A 84 -2.36 -4.84 19.63
C LYS A 84 -2.93 -6.07 18.93
N LEU A 85 -2.12 -6.74 18.11
CA LEU A 85 -2.50 -7.93 17.38
C LEU A 85 -2.60 -9.13 18.34
N ALA A 86 -1.59 -9.34 19.18
CA ALA A 86 -1.59 -10.34 20.25
C ALA A 86 -2.79 -10.17 21.19
N ASN A 87 -3.06 -8.94 21.65
CA ASN A 87 -4.23 -8.67 22.49
C ASN A 87 -5.57 -8.93 21.79
N ARG A 88 -5.67 -8.69 20.48
CA ARG A 88 -6.90 -8.97 19.73
C ARG A 88 -7.15 -10.45 19.52
N TYR A 89 -6.09 -11.22 19.30
CA TYR A 89 -6.19 -12.66 19.07
C TYR A 89 -6.05 -13.50 20.34
N GLY A 90 -5.69 -12.94 21.50
CA GLY A 90 -5.38 -13.70 22.71
C GLY A 90 -6.44 -14.69 23.23
N ASN A 91 -7.69 -14.63 22.74
CA ASN A 91 -8.77 -15.57 23.09
C ASN A 91 -9.32 -16.36 21.88
N CYS A 92 -8.63 -16.37 20.73
CA CYS A 92 -9.09 -17.05 19.52
C CYS A 92 -7.92 -17.38 18.58
N GLU A 93 -8.13 -18.26 17.61
CA GLU A 93 -7.09 -18.55 16.63
C GLU A 93 -6.69 -17.28 15.84
N PRO A 94 -5.39 -16.96 15.77
CA PRO A 94 -4.92 -15.77 15.09
C PRO A 94 -5.09 -15.87 13.58
N ALA A 95 -5.08 -14.71 12.91
CA ALA A 95 -4.88 -14.71 11.47
C ALA A 95 -3.50 -15.29 11.14
N THR A 96 -3.47 -16.23 10.20
CA THR A 96 -2.23 -16.88 9.73
C THR A 96 -1.78 -16.29 8.39
N CYS A 97 -0.50 -16.48 8.07
CA CYS A 97 0.07 -16.13 6.77
C CYS A 97 0.89 -17.29 6.21
N ALA A 98 0.76 -17.54 4.91
CA ALA A 98 1.44 -18.62 4.20
C ALA A 98 2.72 -18.16 3.47
N CYS A 99 3.23 -16.95 3.74
CA CYS A 99 4.50 -16.52 3.17
C CYS A 99 5.66 -17.39 3.69
N ASP A 100 6.76 -17.44 2.95
CA ASP A 100 7.93 -18.29 3.27
C ASP A 100 8.49 -18.07 4.68
N ILE A 101 8.30 -16.86 5.24
CA ILE A 101 8.73 -16.53 6.61
C ILE A 101 7.72 -17.04 7.65
N CYS A 102 6.42 -16.93 7.37
CA CYS A 102 5.40 -17.30 8.33
C CYS A 102 5.10 -18.80 8.32
N ASP A 103 5.12 -19.48 7.17
CA ASP A 103 4.83 -20.91 7.03
C ASP A 103 3.54 -21.34 7.76
N GLY A 104 2.46 -20.58 7.54
CA GLY A 104 1.16 -20.84 8.14
C GLY A 104 1.03 -20.43 9.61
N ARG A 105 2.07 -19.88 10.25
CA ARG A 105 2.02 -19.44 11.65
C ARG A 105 1.16 -18.18 11.83
N GLY A 106 0.68 -18.00 13.07
CA GLY A 106 -0.09 -16.84 13.51
C GLY A 106 0.69 -15.53 13.42
N LEU A 107 0.00 -14.45 13.07
CA LEU A 107 0.57 -13.10 12.98
C LEU A 107 0.70 -12.39 14.33
N ASP A 108 0.07 -12.92 15.38
CA ASP A 108 0.18 -12.45 16.77
C ASP A 108 1.53 -12.75 17.43
N ARG A 109 2.32 -13.69 16.89
CA ARG A 109 3.61 -14.13 17.44
C ARG A 109 4.71 -13.05 17.48
N PHE A 110 4.53 -11.92 16.79
CA PHE A 110 5.54 -10.87 16.70
C PHE A 110 5.57 -9.97 17.95
N ASP A 111 5.24 -10.50 19.13
CA ASP A 111 4.94 -9.78 20.36
C ASP A 111 6.16 -9.51 21.25
N SER A 112 7.38 -9.71 20.73
CA SER A 112 8.64 -9.40 21.40
C SER A 112 9.31 -8.14 20.80
N PRO A 113 9.96 -7.29 21.61
CA PRO A 113 10.61 -6.07 21.15
C PRO A 113 12.07 -6.30 20.68
N ASP A 114 12.52 -7.54 20.55
CA ASP A 114 13.88 -7.87 20.15
C ASP A 114 14.12 -7.70 18.63
N GLY A 115 15.40 -7.60 18.25
CA GLY A 115 15.79 -7.37 16.86
C GLY A 115 15.47 -8.52 15.90
N ALA A 116 15.44 -9.77 16.37
CA ALA A 116 15.13 -10.92 15.52
C ALA A 116 13.64 -10.97 15.19
N THR A 117 12.78 -10.76 16.19
CA THR A 117 11.33 -10.64 15.98
C THR A 117 10.99 -9.48 15.04
N ARG A 118 11.70 -8.36 15.18
CA ARG A 118 11.55 -7.22 14.28
C ARG A 118 11.92 -7.58 12.84
N LEU A 119 13.10 -8.16 12.61
CA LEU A 119 13.55 -8.56 11.28
C LEU A 119 12.57 -9.54 10.64
N GLU A 120 12.14 -10.57 11.37
CA GLU A 120 11.15 -11.55 10.88
C GLU A 120 9.83 -10.87 10.47
N SER A 121 9.36 -9.89 11.24
CA SER A 121 8.15 -9.14 10.90
C SER A 121 8.32 -8.25 9.66
N GLU A 122 9.51 -7.67 9.47
CA GLU A 122 9.85 -6.86 8.31
C GLU A 122 9.90 -7.73 7.05
N ASP A 123 10.51 -8.92 7.13
CA ASP A 123 10.52 -9.88 6.03
C ASP A 123 9.12 -10.36 5.66
N HIS A 124 8.28 -10.71 6.65
CA HIS A 124 6.86 -11.03 6.42
C HIS A 124 6.12 -9.91 5.68
N ASN A 125 6.31 -8.66 6.13
CA ASN A 125 5.68 -7.50 5.50
C ASN A 125 6.14 -7.37 4.04
N ILE A 126 7.46 -7.48 3.80
CA ILE A 126 8.06 -7.38 2.47
C ILE A 126 7.52 -8.45 1.55
N LEU A 127 7.55 -9.72 1.96
CA LEU A 127 7.02 -10.83 1.18
C LEU A 127 5.55 -10.62 0.83
N THR A 128 4.75 -10.13 1.78
CA THR A 128 3.33 -9.88 1.58
C THR A 128 3.07 -8.83 0.49
N TRP A 129 3.68 -7.64 0.59
CA TRP A 129 3.44 -6.61 -0.43
C TRP A 129 4.19 -6.87 -1.74
N ARG A 130 5.29 -7.62 -1.71
CA ARG A 130 6.01 -8.08 -2.92
C ARG A 130 5.13 -8.99 -3.76
N GLU A 131 4.38 -9.90 -3.14
CA GLU A 131 3.41 -10.75 -3.82
C GLU A 131 2.36 -9.88 -4.54
N TRP A 132 1.81 -8.87 -3.86
CA TRP A 132 0.82 -7.96 -4.47
C TRP A 132 1.42 -7.12 -5.61
N ALA A 133 2.65 -6.66 -5.47
CA ALA A 133 3.35 -5.95 -6.55
C ALA A 133 3.58 -6.85 -7.77
N SER A 134 3.94 -8.12 -7.53
CA SER A 134 4.13 -9.12 -8.58
C SER A 134 2.81 -9.45 -9.28
N GLU A 135 1.73 -9.61 -8.52
CA GLU A 135 0.36 -9.80 -9.02
C GLU A 135 -0.07 -8.58 -9.87
N MET A 136 0.10 -7.36 -9.38
CA MET A 136 -0.21 -6.13 -10.13
C MET A 136 0.53 -6.07 -11.48
N ALA A 137 1.78 -6.52 -11.51
CA ALA A 137 2.61 -6.49 -12.71
C ALA A 137 2.05 -7.38 -13.84
N THR A 138 1.21 -8.38 -13.53
CA THR A 138 0.57 -9.23 -14.55
C THR A 138 -0.60 -8.54 -15.26
N TYR A 139 -1.08 -7.40 -14.74
CA TYR A 139 -2.14 -6.59 -15.36
C TYR A 139 -1.54 -5.52 -16.28
N ARG A 140 -2.27 -5.20 -17.35
CA ARG A 140 -1.91 -4.10 -18.25
C ARG A 140 -1.88 -2.78 -17.48
N PRO A 141 -0.87 -1.92 -17.70
CA PRO A 141 -0.87 -0.57 -17.13
C PRO A 141 -2.16 0.20 -17.44
N GLY A 142 -2.55 1.13 -16.56
CA GLY A 142 -3.78 1.89 -16.68
C GLY A 142 -4.98 1.19 -16.03
N ALA A 143 -6.12 1.19 -16.73
CA ALA A 143 -7.41 0.84 -16.13
C ALA A 143 -7.48 -0.58 -15.54
N ASP A 144 -6.72 -1.55 -16.05
CA ASP A 144 -6.69 -2.92 -15.49
C ASP A 144 -6.03 -2.96 -14.11
N ARG A 145 -4.85 -2.34 -13.94
CA ARG A 145 -4.20 -2.21 -12.63
C ARG A 145 -5.04 -1.40 -11.64
N GLN A 146 -5.66 -0.32 -12.11
CA GLN A 146 -6.53 0.51 -11.27
C GLN A 146 -7.76 -0.26 -10.78
N ARG A 147 -8.40 -1.05 -11.65
CA ARG A 147 -9.50 -1.96 -11.27
C ARG A 147 -9.03 -2.99 -10.26
N TRP A 148 -7.94 -3.69 -10.57
CA TRP A 148 -7.36 -4.69 -9.68
C TRP A 148 -7.12 -4.13 -8.28
N TRP A 149 -6.50 -2.95 -8.17
CA TRP A 149 -6.20 -2.34 -6.88
C TRP A 149 -7.48 -1.96 -6.12
N ARG A 150 -8.42 -1.29 -6.80
CA ARG A 150 -9.72 -0.92 -6.21
C ARG A 150 -10.46 -2.14 -5.69
N ASP A 151 -10.56 -3.20 -6.49
CA ASP A 151 -11.30 -4.41 -6.16
C ASP A 151 -10.62 -5.17 -5.00
N LYS A 152 -9.27 -5.20 -4.96
CA LYS A 152 -8.50 -5.73 -3.82
C LYS A 152 -8.78 -4.95 -2.54
N CYS A 153 -8.81 -3.61 -2.61
CA CYS A 153 -9.17 -2.76 -1.47
C CYS A 153 -10.62 -2.98 -1.01
N ALA A 154 -11.58 -3.07 -1.94
CA ALA A 154 -12.98 -3.32 -1.63
C ALA A 154 -13.18 -4.66 -0.92
N ALA A 155 -12.58 -5.73 -1.45
CA ALA A 155 -12.59 -7.04 -0.80
C ALA A 155 -12.00 -6.97 0.62
N SER A 156 -10.91 -6.23 0.82
CA SER A 156 -10.31 -6.06 2.14
C SER A 156 -11.21 -5.31 3.12
N VAL A 157 -11.91 -4.26 2.67
CA VAL A 157 -12.88 -3.51 3.51
C VAL A 157 -13.97 -4.45 4.04
N GLU A 158 -14.51 -5.34 3.21
CA GLU A 158 -15.50 -6.34 3.62
C GLU A 158 -14.95 -7.32 4.67
N ARG A 159 -13.66 -7.68 4.59
CA ARG A 159 -13.03 -8.60 5.53
C ARG A 159 -12.95 -8.09 6.96
N TYR A 160 -12.97 -6.78 7.20
CA TYR A 160 -12.98 -6.25 8.57
C TYR A 160 -14.19 -6.72 9.38
N ALA A 161 -15.39 -6.71 8.77
CA ALA A 161 -16.60 -7.14 9.46
C ALA A 161 -16.57 -8.64 9.75
N LEU A 162 -16.15 -9.45 8.77
CA LEU A 162 -16.04 -10.90 8.91
C LEU A 162 -15.00 -11.31 9.95
N GLU A 163 -13.84 -10.64 9.98
CA GLU A 163 -12.79 -10.93 10.95
C GLU A 163 -13.22 -10.56 12.37
N ASN A 164 -13.86 -9.40 12.55
CA ASN A 164 -14.40 -9.00 13.85
C ASN A 164 -15.48 -9.98 14.35
N GLN A 165 -16.36 -10.43 13.46
CA GLN A 165 -17.34 -11.46 13.79
C GLN A 165 -16.66 -12.78 14.18
N ARG A 166 -15.64 -13.21 13.42
CA ARG A 166 -14.89 -14.44 13.69
C ARG A 166 -14.24 -14.44 15.07
N ILE A 167 -13.67 -13.32 15.49
CA ILE A 167 -13.01 -13.19 16.79
C ILE A 167 -13.96 -12.73 17.91
N GLY A 168 -15.26 -12.60 17.63
CA GLY A 168 -16.28 -12.29 18.64
C GLY A 168 -16.21 -10.87 19.21
N VAL A 169 -15.67 -9.89 18.47
CA VAL A 169 -15.54 -8.50 18.94
C VAL A 169 -16.41 -7.55 18.13
N SER A 170 -16.95 -6.52 18.80
CA SER A 170 -17.63 -5.42 18.10
C SER A 170 -16.64 -4.60 17.28
N SER A 171 -17.11 -3.87 16.27
CA SER A 171 -16.26 -2.97 15.47
C SER A 171 -15.56 -1.87 16.28
N ARG A 172 -16.07 -1.53 17.47
CA ARG A 172 -15.47 -0.55 18.39
C ARG A 172 -14.22 -1.09 19.09
N ALA A 173 -14.18 -2.39 19.38
CA ALA A 173 -13.04 -3.07 20.01
C ALA A 173 -12.15 -3.81 18.97
N GLY A 174 -12.74 -4.20 17.85
CA GLY A 174 -12.13 -4.92 16.76
C GLY A 174 -11.35 -4.05 15.79
N PHE A 175 -11.04 -4.62 14.64
CA PHE A 175 -10.40 -3.92 13.53
C PHE A 175 -11.35 -2.92 12.89
N THR A 176 -10.83 -1.78 12.45
CA THR A 176 -11.59 -0.76 11.70
C THR A 176 -10.84 -0.45 10.41
N PRO A 177 -11.51 -0.42 9.24
CA PRO A 177 -10.83 -0.13 8.00
C PRO A 177 -10.30 1.31 8.02
N PRO A 178 -9.01 1.53 7.72
CA PRO A 178 -8.44 2.87 7.73
C PRO A 178 -9.06 3.72 6.60
N PRO A 179 -9.17 5.05 6.78
CA PRO A 179 -9.80 5.92 5.78
C PRO A 179 -9.20 5.80 4.36
N PRO A 180 -7.87 5.73 4.17
CA PRO A 180 -7.29 5.54 2.83
C PRO A 180 -7.77 4.25 2.14
N LEU A 181 -7.84 3.13 2.87
CA LEU A 181 -8.32 1.86 2.30
C LEU A 181 -9.78 1.96 1.82
N LYS A 182 -10.63 2.64 2.60
CA LYS A 182 -12.03 2.90 2.20
C LYS A 182 -12.11 3.78 0.95
N ALA A 183 -11.26 4.80 0.86
CA ALA A 183 -11.21 5.67 -0.30
C ALA A 183 -10.74 4.90 -1.55
N TRP A 184 -9.65 4.13 -1.46
CA TRP A 184 -9.15 3.33 -2.58
C TRP A 184 -10.16 2.32 -3.11
N ALA A 185 -11.01 1.78 -2.23
CA ALA A 185 -12.08 0.86 -2.59
C ALA A 185 -13.21 1.48 -3.43
N THR A 186 -13.41 2.81 -3.38
CA THR A 186 -14.55 3.48 -4.02
C THR A 186 -14.18 4.55 -5.02
N LEU A 187 -12.96 5.08 -4.97
CA LEU A 187 -12.50 6.10 -5.90
C LEU A 187 -12.53 5.56 -7.35
N PRO A 188 -12.87 6.43 -8.32
CA PRO A 188 -12.98 6.02 -9.71
C PRO A 188 -11.64 5.55 -10.26
N ILE A 189 -11.73 4.65 -11.24
CA ILE A 189 -10.62 4.36 -12.15
C ILE A 189 -10.61 5.45 -13.23
N ALA A 190 -9.43 5.81 -13.73
CA ALA A 190 -9.34 6.68 -14.90
C ALA A 190 -9.97 5.96 -16.11
N SER A 191 -10.86 6.64 -16.83
CA SER A 191 -11.44 6.10 -18.06
C SER A 191 -10.35 5.81 -19.10
N PRO A 192 -10.49 4.76 -19.93
CA PRO A 192 -9.46 4.36 -20.91
C PRO A 192 -9.24 5.34 -22.07
N GLU A 193 -9.73 6.58 -22.03
CA GLU A 193 -9.61 7.54 -23.13
C GLU A 193 -8.74 8.72 -22.72
N GLN A 194 -7.44 8.58 -22.98
CA GLN A 194 -6.59 9.58 -23.62
C GLN A 194 -5.16 9.02 -23.61
N SER A 195 -4.90 8.07 -24.53
CA SER A 195 -3.53 7.97 -25.03
C SER A 195 -3.25 9.24 -25.82
N PRO A 196 -2.13 9.95 -25.59
CA PRO A 196 -1.71 10.97 -26.53
C PRO A 196 -1.53 10.28 -27.88
N THR A 197 -2.32 10.71 -28.88
CA THR A 197 -2.04 10.39 -30.28
C THR A 197 -0.62 10.83 -30.56
N VAL A 198 0.30 9.88 -30.64
CA VAL A 198 1.60 10.09 -31.28
C VAL A 198 1.27 10.31 -32.74
N SER A 199 1.20 11.57 -33.14
CA SER A 199 1.17 11.95 -34.55
C SER A 199 2.47 11.43 -35.16
N GLU A 200 2.37 10.45 -36.05
CA GLU A 200 3.50 10.03 -36.87
C GLU A 200 4.07 11.27 -37.58
N PRO A 201 5.40 11.47 -37.59
CA PRO A 201 6.00 12.51 -38.42
C PRO A 201 5.74 12.15 -39.88
N THR A 202 5.01 13.02 -40.56
CA THR A 202 4.79 12.96 -42.01
C THR A 202 6.14 12.88 -42.70
N ALA A 203 6.43 11.77 -43.37
CA ALA A 203 7.61 11.62 -44.19
C ALA A 203 7.58 12.66 -45.32
N GLY A 204 8.41 13.68 -45.22
CA GLY A 204 8.44 14.74 -46.21
C GLY A 204 9.39 15.88 -45.88
N GLU A 205 10.69 15.61 -45.69
CA GLU A 205 11.68 16.61 -46.06
C GLU A 205 13.01 15.97 -46.46
N ALA A 206 13.46 16.33 -47.66
CA ALA A 206 14.63 15.78 -48.31
C ALA A 206 15.91 16.24 -47.61
N MET A 207 16.84 15.30 -47.47
CA MET A 207 18.20 15.49 -46.98
C MET A 207 18.99 16.42 -47.92
N PRO A 208 19.59 17.54 -47.47
CA PRO A 208 20.57 18.26 -48.28
C PRO A 208 21.91 17.49 -48.29
N PRO A 209 22.72 17.65 -49.35
CA PRO A 209 23.93 16.85 -49.54
C PRO A 209 25.03 17.25 -48.55
N GLU A 210 25.79 16.25 -48.13
CA GLU A 210 26.97 16.38 -47.28
C GLU A 210 28.09 17.15 -48.00
N ASP A 211 28.48 18.30 -47.46
CA ASP A 211 29.75 18.93 -47.82
C ASP A 211 30.88 18.29 -46.99
N LYS A 212 31.80 17.68 -47.72
CA LYS A 212 33.07 17.16 -47.20
C LYS A 212 33.99 18.31 -46.80
N PHE A 213 34.45 18.31 -45.55
CA PHE A 213 35.77 18.80 -45.15
C PHE A 213 36.35 17.89 -44.07
#